data_AF-A0A7W3TY05-F1
#
_entry.id   AF-A0A7W3TY05-F1
#
_cell.length_a   1.000
_cell.length_b   1.000
_cell.length_c   1.000
_cell.angle_alpha   90.00
_cell.angle_beta   90.00
_cell.angle_gamma   90.00
#
_symmetry.space_group_name_H-M   'P 1'
#
loop_
_entity.id
_entity.type
_entity.pdbx_description
1 polymer ?
#
loop_
_entity_poly.entity_id
_entity_poly.type
_entity_poly.pdbx_seq_one_letter_code
_entity_poly.pdbx_strand_id
1 'polypeptide(L)'
;MVESLGKDEIREKLDNVGTWLNQQDKFIKEPSNGSLLNSVLYSQYSGIKPLNSYDGNSIVDELYENDVNYVFFYDPRNKKILRNKEAEDFLNVQFRELITYFNSRNNKEIVNKIAISTSPFWLIQITFVFNGYNSYIAIKNHKVSFISDGPQFAISSNQPSIIWFPNGVVKTETKSGYCDLPVSRSIDFTKENGEHILQGYPELRLANDLYREKENSVKRYLTSSTETTFDYNPFKVPFTYSEVLTIGSSKHFDLLKNHYKQKHRYLERKINYNKLSLWENINFMNLEPKVAEKDFYRIYNDFLGNRKNYYAIFNKIIWHNNNVNRQFVSFYLAYLYRQIIKNVKPNNEQFIVSQIISSLEDIYEQFKILKVKPLPCNIRSTNRLHKLEQEMIEKVNLKWWHQQIGVNPNKPLCNNQNKWKFLLEKIRESELAITPLLTYRQLVNEGQEQHNCVAAYYNLVMHGKAFIFDYKHNNGDRYTVEVQLKRKNYQIVQIYKTYNNNPDQEVVALLSKFITE
;
A
#
# COMPACT_ATOMS: atom_id res chain seq x y z
N MET A 1 -29.87 -8.21 -9.49
CA MET A 1 -30.51 -9.06 -8.48
C MET A 1 -29.47 -9.40 -7.42
N VAL A 2 -29.33 -8.53 -6.43
CA VAL A 2 -28.64 -8.85 -5.17
C VAL A 2 -29.78 -8.80 -4.16
N GLU A 3 -30.07 -9.94 -3.53
CA GLU A 3 -31.15 -10.04 -2.54
C GLU A 3 -30.92 -9.00 -1.45
N SER A 4 -31.80 -8.00 -1.42
CA SER A 4 -31.92 -7.07 -0.31
C SER A 4 -32.20 -7.88 0.95
N LEU A 5 -31.39 -7.70 1.99
CA LEU A 5 -31.79 -8.06 3.35
C LEU A 5 -33.24 -7.59 3.53
N GLY A 6 -34.13 -8.51 3.92
CA GLY A 6 -35.54 -8.18 4.10
C GLY A 6 -35.69 -7.03 5.08
N LYS A 7 -36.68 -6.15 4.86
CA LYS A 7 -36.98 -5.04 5.78
C LYS A 7 -37.08 -5.52 7.23
N ASP A 8 -37.57 -6.74 7.44
CA ASP A 8 -37.73 -7.35 8.75
C ASP A 8 -36.40 -7.75 9.40
N GLU A 9 -35.41 -8.23 8.62
CA GLU A 9 -34.08 -8.59 9.15
C GLU A 9 -33.24 -7.35 9.47
N ILE A 10 -33.38 -6.29 8.67
CA ILE A 10 -32.80 -4.98 8.97
C ILE A 10 -33.47 -4.39 10.21
N ARG A 11 -34.80 -4.44 10.29
CA ARG A 11 -35.57 -3.97 11.45
C ARG A 11 -35.20 -4.75 12.71
N GLU A 12 -35.06 -6.07 12.65
CA GLU A 12 -34.63 -6.91 13.77
C GLU A 12 -33.21 -6.56 14.23
N LYS A 13 -32.25 -6.38 13.31
CA LYS A 13 -30.87 -5.95 13.67
C LYS A 13 -30.86 -4.56 14.29
N LEU A 14 -31.71 -3.64 13.84
CA LEU A 14 -31.82 -2.27 14.35
C LEU A 14 -32.69 -2.17 15.63
N ASP A 15 -33.64 -3.07 15.83
CA ASP A 15 -34.40 -3.23 17.09
C ASP A 15 -33.52 -3.88 18.15
N ASN A 16 -32.63 -4.79 17.76
CA ASN A 16 -31.57 -5.31 18.63
C ASN A 16 -30.56 -4.22 19.01
N VAL A 17 -30.21 -3.32 18.07
CA VAL A 17 -29.47 -2.09 18.37
C VAL A 17 -30.25 -1.28 19.40
N GLY A 18 -31.49 -0.91 19.11
CA GLY A 18 -32.32 -0.10 20.02
C GLY A 18 -32.53 -0.71 21.40
N THR A 19 -32.72 -2.02 21.47
CA THR A 19 -32.87 -2.78 22.72
C THR A 19 -31.56 -2.81 23.51
N TRP A 20 -30.43 -3.03 22.84
CA TRP A 20 -29.12 -2.95 23.47
C TRP A 20 -28.81 -1.53 23.97
N LEU A 21 -29.12 -0.50 23.17
CA LEU A 21 -29.02 0.90 23.58
C LEU A 21 -29.85 1.12 24.86
N ASN A 22 -31.13 0.72 24.87
CA ASN A 22 -32.02 0.83 26.04
C ASN A 22 -31.47 0.12 27.31
N GLN A 23 -30.67 -0.94 27.16
CA GLN A 23 -30.08 -1.67 28.30
C GLN A 23 -28.85 -0.99 28.93
N GLN A 24 -28.27 0.03 28.30
CA GLN A 24 -27.03 0.66 28.79
C GLN A 24 -27.25 1.77 29.85
N ASP A 25 -28.48 2.18 30.16
CA ASP A 25 -28.79 3.34 31.04
C ASP A 25 -28.10 4.66 30.60
N LYS A 26 -27.62 4.68 29.35
CA LYS A 26 -26.87 5.77 28.70
C LYS A 26 -27.74 6.61 27.75
N PHE A 27 -29.05 6.34 27.71
CA PHE A 27 -30.00 6.91 26.76
C PHE A 27 -31.15 7.60 27.46
N ILE A 28 -31.50 8.78 26.96
CA ILE A 28 -32.58 9.57 27.52
C ILE A 28 -33.87 9.23 26.80
N LYS A 29 -34.72 8.41 27.44
CA LYS A 29 -36.15 8.37 27.13
C LYS A 29 -36.80 9.45 27.99
N GLU A 30 -37.40 10.43 27.33
CA GLU A 30 -38.22 11.54 27.88
C GLU A 30 -37.93 11.90 29.35
N PRO A 31 -37.08 12.92 29.61
CA PRO A 31 -36.84 13.39 30.97
C PRO A 31 -38.14 13.84 31.66
N SER A 32 -38.14 13.84 33.00
CA SER A 32 -39.22 14.43 33.79
C SER A 32 -39.49 15.88 33.38
N ASN A 33 -40.76 16.24 33.24
CA ASN A 33 -41.19 17.60 32.89
C ASN A 33 -40.47 18.65 33.77
N GLY A 34 -39.76 19.59 33.14
CA GLY A 34 -39.05 20.68 33.82
C GLY A 34 -37.55 20.49 34.06
N SER A 35 -36.92 19.36 33.69
CA SER A 35 -35.46 19.20 33.81
C SER A 35 -34.68 19.98 32.74
N LEU A 36 -33.44 20.37 33.06
CA LEU A 36 -32.49 20.96 32.09
C LEU A 36 -32.16 20.03 30.94
N LEU A 37 -32.22 18.73 31.19
CA LEU A 37 -32.04 17.72 30.16
C LEU A 37 -33.16 17.81 29.11
N ASN A 38 -34.39 18.11 29.54
CA ASN A 38 -35.53 18.36 28.67
C ASN A 38 -35.32 19.62 27.81
N SER A 39 -34.83 20.72 28.39
CA SER A 39 -34.65 21.96 27.65
C SER A 39 -33.51 21.92 26.60
N VAL A 40 -32.50 21.05 26.80
CA VAL A 40 -31.46 20.73 25.78
C VAL A 40 -32.04 19.89 24.64
N LEU A 41 -32.91 18.92 24.95
CA LEU A 41 -33.49 18.03 23.94
C LEU A 41 -34.58 18.73 23.12
N TYR A 42 -35.46 19.51 23.76
CA TYR A 42 -36.53 20.27 23.08
C TYR A 42 -36.00 21.35 22.14
N SER A 43 -34.84 21.95 22.41
CA SER A 43 -34.23 22.95 21.53
C SER A 43 -33.67 22.37 20.21
N GLN A 44 -33.47 21.05 20.12
CA GLN A 44 -33.17 20.38 18.85
C GLN A 44 -34.41 20.28 17.95
N TYR A 45 -35.61 20.12 18.53
CA TYR A 45 -36.85 19.96 17.77
C TYR A 45 -37.41 21.28 17.22
N SER A 46 -37.13 22.42 17.88
CA SER A 46 -37.61 23.74 17.44
C SER A 46 -36.72 24.44 16.40
N GLY A 47 -35.52 23.90 16.11
CA GLY A 47 -34.56 24.47 15.17
C GLY A 47 -34.52 23.82 13.77
N ILE A 48 -35.30 22.77 13.52
CA ILE A 48 -35.35 22.10 12.22
C ILE A 48 -36.28 22.91 11.30
N LYS A 49 -35.70 23.79 10.47
CA LYS A 49 -36.40 24.20 9.24
C LYS A 49 -36.47 22.98 8.30
N PRO A 50 -37.65 22.61 7.79
CA PRO A 50 -37.74 21.60 6.75
C PRO A 50 -36.93 22.06 5.53
N LEU A 51 -36.34 21.07 4.83
CA LEU A 51 -35.51 21.21 3.64
C LEU A 51 -36.36 21.71 2.44
N ASN A 52 -36.77 22.97 2.47
CA ASN A 52 -37.40 23.61 1.33
C ASN A 52 -36.33 24.33 0.50
N SER A 53 -35.91 23.67 -0.58
CA SER A 53 -35.50 24.21 -1.89
C SER A 53 -34.35 23.37 -2.48
N TYR A 54 -34.67 22.47 -3.40
CA TYR A 54 -34.30 22.61 -4.81
C TYR A 54 -34.91 21.46 -5.63
N ASP A 55 -35.37 21.81 -6.81
CA ASP A 55 -36.19 21.02 -7.72
C ASP A 55 -35.59 19.68 -8.14
N GLY A 56 -36.47 18.68 -8.22
CA GLY A 56 -36.19 17.39 -8.86
C GLY A 56 -36.97 16.20 -8.29
N ASN A 57 -38.31 16.29 -8.28
CA ASN A 57 -39.27 15.19 -8.05
C ASN A 57 -39.29 14.55 -6.64
N SER A 58 -40.05 15.20 -5.77
CA SER A 58 -40.95 14.68 -4.71
C SER A 58 -40.69 13.29 -4.12
N ILE A 59 -39.99 13.21 -2.98
CA ILE A 59 -40.26 12.21 -1.91
C ILE A 59 -39.79 12.75 -0.55
N VAL A 60 -40.27 13.91 -0.06
CA VAL A 60 -40.06 14.28 1.37
C VAL A 60 -41.17 15.23 1.84
N ASP A 61 -42.41 14.74 1.95
CA ASP A 61 -43.49 15.50 2.63
C ASP A 61 -43.99 14.86 3.92
N GLU A 62 -43.41 13.74 4.36
CA GLU A 62 -43.83 13.09 5.61
C GLU A 62 -42.59 12.62 6.39
N LEU A 63 -42.18 13.41 7.39
CA LEU A 63 -41.41 12.90 8.52
C LEU A 63 -42.37 12.00 9.32
N TYR A 64 -42.45 10.73 8.91
CA TYR A 64 -43.35 9.73 9.49
C TYR A 64 -43.02 9.43 10.96
N GLU A 65 -44.04 9.03 11.71
CA GLU A 65 -44.07 8.58 13.11
C GLU A 65 -43.13 7.40 13.47
N ASN A 66 -42.21 6.99 12.59
CA ASN A 66 -41.39 5.78 12.73
C ASN A 66 -39.87 6.02 12.87
N ASP A 67 -39.39 7.27 12.86
CA ASP A 67 -37.96 7.56 13.03
C ASP A 67 -37.55 7.43 14.50
N VAL A 68 -36.65 6.48 14.80
CA VAL A 68 -36.11 6.32 16.15
C VAL A 68 -34.87 7.21 16.31
N ASN A 69 -34.93 8.16 17.24
CA ASN A 69 -33.85 9.08 17.54
C ASN A 69 -33.23 8.75 18.90
N TYR A 70 -31.92 8.55 18.91
CA TYR A 70 -31.14 8.39 20.13
C TYR A 70 -30.18 9.55 20.28
N VAL A 71 -30.14 10.17 21.45
CA VAL A 71 -29.23 11.28 21.76
C VAL A 71 -28.33 10.90 22.92
N PHE A 72 -27.03 11.05 22.71
CA PHE A 72 -26.00 10.82 23.72
C PHE A 72 -25.32 12.12 24.11
N PHE A 73 -25.02 12.25 25.40
CA PHE A 73 -24.15 13.29 25.92
C PHE A 73 -22.71 12.77 25.96
N TYR A 74 -21.82 13.46 25.26
CA TYR A 74 -20.39 13.17 25.28
C TYR A 74 -19.65 14.29 26.00
N ASP A 75 -18.88 13.92 27.03
CA ASP A 75 -18.00 14.83 27.74
C ASP A 75 -16.62 14.82 27.05
N PRO A 76 -16.25 15.88 26.30
CA PRO A 76 -14.97 15.96 25.60
C PRO A 76 -13.78 16.08 26.55
N ARG A 77 -13.96 16.55 27.80
CA ARG A 77 -12.87 16.69 28.77
C ARG A 77 -12.49 15.33 29.35
N ASN A 78 -13.50 14.58 29.79
CA ASN A 78 -13.31 13.26 30.38
C ASN A 78 -13.35 12.11 29.36
N LYS A 79 -13.64 12.43 28.09
CA LYS A 79 -13.64 11.51 26.94
C LYS A 79 -14.56 10.30 27.13
N LYS A 80 -15.75 10.54 27.68
CA LYS A 80 -16.72 9.50 28.01
C LYS A 80 -18.15 9.87 27.61
N ILE A 81 -18.96 8.85 27.38
CA ILE A 81 -20.41 9.01 27.23
C ILE A 81 -21.03 9.10 28.62
N LEU A 82 -21.82 10.14 28.86
CA LEU A 82 -22.52 10.35 30.12
C LEU A 82 -23.82 9.57 30.15
N ARG A 83 -24.10 8.88 31.27
CA ARG A 83 -25.44 8.38 31.59
C ARG A 83 -26.41 9.53 31.87
N ASN A 84 -27.72 9.29 31.83
CA ASN A 84 -28.72 10.34 32.03
C ASN A 84 -28.48 11.16 33.30
N LYS A 85 -28.29 10.47 34.42
CA LYS A 85 -28.01 11.11 35.71
C LYS A 85 -26.68 11.84 35.71
N GLU A 86 -25.65 11.28 35.08
CA GLU A 86 -24.34 11.92 34.96
C GLU A 86 -24.39 13.17 34.05
N ALA A 87 -25.23 13.14 33.00
CA ALA A 87 -25.46 14.27 32.11
C ALA A 87 -26.26 15.36 32.83
N GLU A 88 -27.29 15.00 33.58
CA GLU A 88 -28.06 15.93 34.40
C GLU A 88 -27.20 16.57 35.50
N ASP A 89 -26.42 15.77 36.23
CA ASP A 89 -25.46 16.25 37.23
C ASP A 89 -24.42 17.17 36.57
N PHE A 90 -23.90 16.77 35.40
CA PHE A 90 -22.95 17.57 34.62
C PHE A 90 -23.55 18.93 34.22
N LEU A 91 -24.77 18.95 33.67
CA LEU A 91 -25.45 20.17 33.26
C LEU A 91 -25.73 21.06 34.48
N ASN A 92 -26.25 20.48 35.55
CA ASN A 92 -26.55 21.19 36.79
C ASN A 92 -25.31 21.81 37.42
N VAL A 93 -24.16 21.12 37.37
CA VAL A 93 -22.89 21.65 37.89
C VAL A 93 -22.29 22.70 36.97
N GLN A 94 -22.18 22.43 35.66
CA GLN A 94 -21.50 23.33 34.72
C GLN A 94 -22.30 24.61 34.44
N PHE A 95 -23.64 24.55 34.49
CA PHE A 95 -24.49 25.69 34.15
C PHE A 95 -25.22 26.30 35.35
N ARG A 96 -24.94 25.85 36.58
CA ARG A 96 -25.65 26.30 37.80
C ARG A 96 -25.76 27.82 37.90
N GLU A 97 -24.63 28.50 37.71
CA GLU A 97 -24.53 29.95 37.86
C GLU A 97 -25.30 30.67 36.76
N LEU A 98 -25.23 30.17 35.53
CA LEU A 98 -25.97 30.68 34.38
C LEU A 98 -27.47 30.49 34.55
N ILE A 99 -27.90 29.33 35.05
CA ILE A 99 -29.31 29.04 35.35
C ILE A 99 -29.81 29.95 36.47
N THR A 100 -29.02 30.09 37.54
CA THR A 100 -29.35 30.97 38.67
C THR A 100 -29.47 32.42 38.19
N TYR A 101 -28.57 32.85 37.31
CA TYR A 101 -28.61 34.16 36.68
C TYR A 101 -29.89 34.37 35.87
N PHE A 102 -30.24 33.46 34.95
CA PHE A 102 -31.47 33.57 34.15
C PHE A 102 -32.75 33.50 35.00
N ASN A 103 -32.77 32.66 36.03
CA ASN A 103 -33.92 32.52 36.93
C ASN A 103 -34.08 33.72 37.89
N SER A 104 -32.99 34.44 38.20
CA SER A 104 -33.01 35.62 39.07
C SER A 104 -33.44 36.92 38.37
N ARG A 105 -33.62 36.88 37.05
CA ARG A 105 -33.98 38.06 36.25
C ARG A 105 -35.48 38.34 36.25
N ASN A 106 -35.85 39.58 36.55
CA ASN A 106 -37.16 40.16 36.22
C ASN A 106 -37.13 40.69 34.79
N ASN A 107 -37.69 39.96 33.80
CA ASN A 107 -38.16 40.32 32.43
C ASN A 107 -37.74 41.64 31.71
N LYS A 108 -36.67 42.34 32.10
CA LYS A 108 -36.35 43.72 31.67
C LYS A 108 -34.90 43.94 31.23
N GLU A 109 -34.09 42.90 31.04
CA GLU A 109 -32.71 43.03 30.51
C GLU A 109 -32.56 42.46 29.09
N ILE A 110 -31.65 43.08 28.32
CA ILE A 110 -31.46 42.99 26.85
C ILE A 110 -30.67 41.73 26.39
N VAL A 111 -30.07 40.97 27.32
CA VAL A 111 -29.19 39.84 26.96
C VAL A 111 -30.01 38.57 26.83
N ASN A 112 -30.50 38.29 25.61
CA ASN A 112 -31.37 37.14 25.33
C ASN A 112 -30.59 35.85 24.98
N LYS A 113 -29.27 35.96 24.78
CA LYS A 113 -28.38 34.85 24.40
C LYS A 113 -26.96 35.03 24.95
N ILE A 114 -26.37 33.97 25.47
CA ILE A 114 -24.97 33.89 25.88
C ILE A 114 -24.23 32.94 24.95
N ALA A 115 -23.21 33.44 24.25
CA ALA A 115 -22.38 32.63 23.36
C ALA A 115 -21.42 31.74 24.14
N ILE A 116 -21.32 30.48 23.74
CA ILE A 116 -20.35 29.54 24.29
C ILE A 116 -19.20 29.42 23.30
N SER A 117 -18.01 29.86 23.71
CA SER A 117 -16.79 29.78 22.90
C SER A 117 -16.26 28.35 22.76
N THR A 118 -16.42 27.54 23.81
CA THR A 118 -16.01 26.13 23.84
C THR A 118 -17.13 25.26 24.40
N SER A 119 -17.71 24.41 23.55
CA SER A 119 -18.81 23.52 23.94
C SER A 119 -18.36 22.60 25.09
N PRO A 120 -19.01 22.64 26.27
CA PRO A 120 -18.60 21.84 27.42
C PRO A 120 -18.96 20.37 27.27
N PHE A 121 -19.93 20.05 26.42
CA PHE A 121 -20.30 18.69 26.01
C PHE A 121 -20.67 18.68 24.54
N TRP A 122 -20.70 17.50 23.91
CA TRP A 122 -21.27 17.30 22.58
C TRP A 122 -22.54 16.45 22.68
N LEU A 123 -23.46 16.68 21.76
CA LEU A 123 -24.61 15.82 21.56
C LEU A 123 -24.36 14.95 20.34
N ILE A 124 -24.50 13.64 20.50
CA ILE A 124 -24.36 12.70 19.38
C ILE A 124 -25.73 12.13 19.15
N GLN A 125 -26.32 12.48 18.02
CA GLN A 125 -27.63 12.03 17.59
C GLN A 125 -27.46 10.88 16.62
N ILE A 126 -28.13 9.76 16.88
CA ILE A 126 -28.26 8.63 15.97
C ILE A 126 -29.72 8.52 15.59
N THR A 127 -30.02 8.76 14.32
CA THR A 127 -31.37 8.66 13.75
C THR A 127 -31.44 7.43 12.87
N PHE A 128 -32.40 6.56 13.14
CA PHE A 128 -32.74 5.44 12.28
C PHE A 128 -33.89 5.89 11.37
N VAL A 129 -33.60 6.02 10.08
CA VAL A 129 -34.59 6.43 9.08
C VAL A 129 -35.07 5.21 8.32
N PHE A 130 -36.39 5.04 8.26
CA PHE A 130 -37.06 3.92 7.62
C PHE A 130 -38.01 4.39 6.53
N ASN A 131 -37.48 4.88 5.41
CA ASN A 131 -38.32 5.17 4.25
C ASN A 131 -38.29 3.96 3.31
N GLY A 132 -39.44 3.51 2.81
CA GLY A 132 -39.63 2.21 2.15
C GLY A 132 -38.66 1.87 1.00
N TYR A 133 -37.97 2.87 0.43
CA TYR A 133 -36.93 2.75 -0.60
C TYR A 133 -35.50 2.99 -0.10
N ASN A 134 -35.31 3.67 1.03
CA ASN A 134 -34.01 4.02 1.62
C ASN A 134 -34.11 3.94 3.14
N SER A 135 -33.69 2.83 3.74
CA SER A 135 -33.38 2.81 5.17
C SER A 135 -31.96 3.28 5.38
N TYR A 136 -31.67 4.02 6.46
CA TYR A 136 -30.30 4.40 6.81
C TYR A 136 -30.18 4.79 8.28
N ILE A 137 -28.96 4.72 8.80
CA ILE A 137 -28.57 5.30 10.08
C ILE A 137 -27.87 6.62 9.79
N ALA A 138 -28.40 7.72 10.30
CA ALA A 138 -27.73 9.01 10.29
C ALA A 138 -27.12 9.28 11.65
N ILE A 139 -25.82 9.61 11.68
CA ILE A 139 -25.13 10.02 12.90
C ILE A 139 -24.72 11.48 12.75
N LYS A 140 -25.16 12.33 13.69
CA LYS A 140 -24.91 13.77 13.72
C LYS A 140 -24.24 14.17 15.02
N ASN A 141 -23.23 15.02 14.91
CA ASN A 141 -22.53 15.59 16.06
C ASN A 141 -22.84 17.09 16.18
N HIS A 142 -23.25 17.46 17.37
CA HIS A 142 -23.89 18.71 17.69
C HIS A 142 -23.12 19.39 18.82
N LYS A 143 -22.70 20.63 18.61
CA LYS A 143 -22.04 21.45 19.63
C LYS A 143 -23.00 22.48 20.16
N VAL A 144 -22.88 22.79 21.45
CA VAL A 144 -23.62 23.89 22.06
C VAL A 144 -22.94 25.20 21.69
N SER A 145 -23.70 26.10 21.09
CA SER A 145 -23.19 27.38 20.58
C SER A 145 -23.68 28.56 21.41
N PHE A 146 -24.91 28.52 21.92
CA PHE A 146 -25.47 29.58 22.77
C PHE A 146 -26.46 29.02 23.80
N ILE A 147 -26.70 29.76 24.87
CA ILE A 147 -27.80 29.54 25.83
C ILE A 147 -28.73 30.75 25.75
N SER A 148 -30.05 30.53 25.66
CA SER A 148 -31.05 31.61 25.60
C SER A 148 -31.91 31.72 26.86
N ASP A 149 -32.75 32.75 26.91
CA ASP A 149 -33.72 32.99 27.99
C ASP A 149 -34.70 31.81 28.15
N GLY A 150 -34.78 31.30 29.38
CA GLY A 150 -35.35 29.98 29.70
C GLY A 150 -34.39 28.90 29.19
N PRO A 151 -33.88 27.97 30.03
CA PRO A 151 -32.61 27.21 29.89
C PRO A 151 -32.44 26.36 28.61
N GLN A 152 -32.59 26.97 27.44
CA GLN A 152 -32.65 26.37 26.13
C GLN A 152 -31.28 26.53 25.49
N PHE A 153 -30.79 25.43 24.93
CA PHE A 153 -29.47 25.37 24.36
C PHE A 153 -29.58 25.45 22.83
N ALA A 154 -29.02 26.49 22.23
CA ALA A 154 -28.88 26.53 20.78
C ALA A 154 -27.70 25.65 20.37
N ILE A 155 -27.99 24.68 19.53
CA ILE A 155 -27.07 23.63 19.12
C ILE A 155 -26.77 23.78 17.62
N SER A 156 -25.49 23.77 17.24
CA SER A 156 -25.05 23.78 15.85
C SER A 156 -24.39 22.47 15.46
N SER A 157 -24.75 21.95 14.28
CA SER A 157 -24.00 20.88 13.63
C SER A 157 -22.67 21.44 13.13
N ASN A 158 -21.56 20.92 13.66
CA ASN A 158 -20.21 21.37 13.27
C ASN A 158 -19.46 20.37 12.40
N GLN A 159 -20.00 19.17 12.19
CA GLN A 159 -19.30 18.07 11.53
C GLN A 159 -20.19 17.35 10.53
N PRO A 160 -19.60 16.73 9.50
CA PRO A 160 -20.36 16.07 8.46
C PRO A 160 -21.23 14.96 9.04
N SER A 161 -22.53 15.00 8.76
CA SER A 161 -23.44 13.89 9.04
C SER A 161 -22.95 12.64 8.32
N ILE A 162 -22.85 11.51 9.03
CA ILE A 162 -22.60 10.22 8.37
C ILE A 162 -23.93 9.55 8.13
N ILE A 163 -24.16 9.14 6.88
CA ILE A 163 -25.31 8.32 6.51
C ILE A 163 -24.78 6.93 6.17
N TRP A 164 -25.27 5.94 6.90
CA TRP A 164 -25.00 4.53 6.64
C TRP A 164 -26.25 3.85 6.12
N PHE A 165 -26.16 3.26 4.93
CA PHE A 165 -27.24 2.50 4.33
C PHE A 165 -27.08 1.00 4.64
N PRO A 166 -28.17 0.21 4.69
CA PRO A 166 -28.14 -1.25 4.86
C PRO A 166 -27.32 -1.99 3.81
N ASN A 167 -27.08 -1.37 2.64
CA ASN A 167 -26.19 -1.90 1.60
C ASN A 167 -24.69 -1.66 1.90
N GLY A 168 -24.36 -1.15 3.09
CA GLY A 168 -22.99 -0.89 3.53
C GLY A 168 -22.37 0.39 2.96
N VAL A 169 -23.15 1.22 2.25
CA VAL A 169 -22.68 2.51 1.76
C VAL A 169 -22.58 3.50 2.92
N VAL A 170 -21.41 4.11 3.09
CA VAL A 170 -21.16 5.17 4.07
C VAL A 170 -20.95 6.48 3.32
N LYS A 171 -21.79 7.47 3.59
CA LYS A 171 -21.67 8.82 3.03
C LYS A 171 -21.37 9.83 4.12
N THR A 172 -20.73 10.93 3.73
CA THR A 172 -20.40 12.05 4.59
C THR A 172 -20.95 13.33 3.96
N GLU A 173 -21.56 14.18 4.79
CA GLU A 173 -22.11 15.45 4.36
C GLU A 173 -21.01 16.45 4.01
N THR A 174 -21.17 17.21 2.93
CA THR A 174 -20.29 18.30 2.54
C THR A 174 -21.14 19.53 2.19
N LYS A 175 -20.50 20.69 2.00
CA LYS A 175 -21.21 21.92 1.61
C LYS A 175 -21.99 21.78 0.30
N SER A 176 -21.64 20.83 -0.55
CA SER A 176 -22.25 20.55 -1.85
C SER A 176 -23.10 19.27 -1.87
N GLY A 177 -23.47 18.73 -0.71
CA GLY A 177 -24.25 17.49 -0.58
C GLY A 177 -23.45 16.31 -0.05
N TYR A 178 -23.94 15.09 -0.26
CA TYR A 178 -23.33 13.88 0.29
C TYR A 178 -22.32 13.26 -0.66
N CYS A 179 -21.14 12.93 -0.17
CA CYS A 179 -20.13 12.16 -0.91
C CYS A 179 -19.76 10.87 -0.17
N ASP A 180 -19.15 9.92 -0.89
CA ASP A 180 -18.73 8.66 -0.27
C ASP A 180 -17.61 8.90 0.75
N LEU A 181 -17.75 8.32 1.94
CA LEU A 181 -16.74 8.44 2.99
C LEU A 181 -15.52 7.58 2.61
N PRO A 182 -14.33 8.16 2.47
CA PRO A 182 -13.13 7.37 2.23
C PRO A 182 -12.87 6.38 3.36
N VAL A 183 -12.36 5.18 3.05
CA VAL A 183 -11.88 4.18 4.05
C VAL A 183 -10.83 4.78 5.00
N SER A 184 -10.18 5.86 4.58
CA SER A 184 -9.24 6.62 5.38
C SER A 184 -9.86 7.62 6.35
N ARG A 185 -11.17 7.67 6.55
CA ARG A 185 -11.83 8.60 7.49
C ARG A 185 -12.59 7.85 8.58
N SER A 186 -12.69 8.47 9.76
CA SER A 186 -13.44 7.91 10.89
C SER A 186 -14.90 7.76 10.57
N ILE A 187 -15.49 6.65 11.04
CA ILE A 187 -16.94 6.54 11.25
C ILE A 187 -17.29 6.87 12.72
N ASP A 188 -16.33 6.80 13.64
CA ASP A 188 -16.53 7.08 15.06
C ASP A 188 -16.28 8.57 15.39
N PHE A 189 -17.25 9.21 16.03
CA PHE A 189 -17.31 10.65 16.33
C PHE A 189 -16.68 11.01 17.67
N THR A 190 -16.37 10.03 18.54
CA THR A 190 -15.70 10.25 19.85
C THR A 190 -14.20 10.02 19.77
N LYS A 191 -13.65 10.03 18.55
CA LYS A 191 -12.36 9.47 18.13
C LYS A 191 -11.13 9.88 18.94
N GLU A 192 -11.23 10.85 19.81
CA GLU A 192 -10.06 11.32 20.53
C GLU A 192 -9.53 10.28 21.52
N ASN A 193 -10.32 9.51 22.31
CA ASN A 193 -9.71 8.76 23.44
C ASN A 193 -10.42 7.51 24.06
N GLY A 194 -11.10 6.67 23.28
CA GLY A 194 -11.22 5.23 23.65
C GLY A 194 -12.50 4.73 24.32
N GLU A 195 -13.52 5.56 24.60
CA GLU A 195 -14.90 5.07 24.70
C GLU A 195 -15.57 5.15 23.34
N HIS A 196 -15.94 3.98 22.80
CA HIS A 196 -16.50 3.83 21.46
C HIS A 196 -18.01 3.67 21.57
N ILE A 197 -18.76 4.60 20.96
CA ILE A 197 -20.23 4.47 20.83
C ILE A 197 -20.58 3.16 20.13
N LEU A 198 -19.68 2.69 19.26
CA LEU A 198 -19.88 1.54 18.40
C LEU A 198 -19.19 0.25 18.91
N GLN A 199 -18.73 0.20 20.17
CA GLN A 199 -18.00 -0.96 20.72
C GLN A 199 -18.81 -2.27 20.65
N GLY A 200 -20.14 -2.18 20.70
CA GLY A 200 -21.07 -3.30 20.59
C GLY A 200 -21.30 -3.82 19.17
N TYR A 201 -20.68 -3.24 18.14
CA TYR A 201 -20.90 -3.59 16.72
C TYR A 201 -19.61 -4.16 16.10
N PRO A 202 -19.41 -5.49 16.10
CA PRO A 202 -18.19 -6.15 15.62
C PRO A 202 -17.77 -5.76 14.19
N GLU A 203 -18.73 -5.55 13.30
CA GLU A 203 -18.53 -5.13 11.92
C GLU A 203 -17.94 -3.73 11.78
N LEU A 204 -18.37 -2.78 12.62
CA LEU A 204 -17.84 -1.41 12.66
C LEU A 204 -16.48 -1.38 13.37
N ARG A 205 -16.26 -2.27 14.34
CA ARG A 205 -14.97 -2.46 15.02
C ARG A 205 -13.88 -2.89 14.04
N LEU A 206 -14.14 -3.85 13.16
CA LEU A 206 -13.17 -4.29 12.16
C LEU A 206 -12.73 -3.12 11.27
N ALA A 207 -13.67 -2.29 10.83
CA ALA A 207 -13.39 -1.10 10.04
C ALA A 207 -12.48 -0.10 10.78
N ASN A 208 -12.70 0.06 12.08
CA ASN A 208 -11.85 0.87 12.94
C ASN A 208 -10.46 0.25 13.16
N ASP A 209 -10.36 -1.06 13.36
CA ASP A 209 -9.08 -1.75 13.53
C ASP A 209 -8.21 -1.60 12.25
N LEU A 210 -8.81 -1.63 11.06
CA LEU A 210 -8.15 -1.31 9.79
C LEU A 210 -7.62 0.14 9.76
N TYR A 211 -8.44 1.08 10.22
CA TYR A 211 -8.04 2.48 10.30
C TYR A 211 -6.90 2.70 11.30
N ARG A 212 -6.95 2.07 12.47
CA ARG A 212 -5.89 2.12 13.49
C ARG A 212 -4.61 1.46 13.00
N GLU A 213 -4.71 0.33 12.29
CA GLU A 213 -3.56 -0.29 11.65
C GLU A 213 -2.90 0.70 10.68
N LYS A 214 -3.70 1.36 9.83
CA LYS A 214 -3.22 2.41 8.92
C LYS A 214 -2.54 3.57 9.65
N GLU A 215 -3.13 4.10 10.72
CA GLU A 215 -2.50 5.20 11.47
C GLU A 215 -1.21 4.78 12.18
N ASN A 216 -1.22 3.62 12.82
CA ASN A 216 -0.05 3.10 13.53
C ASN A 216 1.10 2.81 12.57
N SER A 217 0.76 2.37 11.37
CA SER A 217 1.74 2.01 10.37
C SER A 217 2.34 3.26 9.70
N VAL A 218 1.54 4.31 9.50
CA VAL A 218 2.04 5.66 9.15
C VAL A 218 2.95 6.20 10.25
N LYS A 219 2.55 6.11 11.53
CA LYS A 219 3.39 6.54 12.66
C LYS A 219 4.72 5.78 12.71
N ARG A 220 4.70 4.45 12.57
CA ARG A 220 5.92 3.61 12.53
C ARG A 220 6.87 4.00 11.39
N TYR A 221 6.32 4.42 10.25
CA TYR A 221 7.08 4.89 9.11
C TYR A 221 7.73 6.25 9.39
N LEU A 222 6.94 7.21 9.90
CA LEU A 222 7.35 8.60 10.14
C LEU A 222 8.30 8.78 11.32
N THR A 223 8.21 7.96 12.37
CA THR A 223 9.11 8.04 13.55
C THR A 223 10.58 7.67 13.24
N SER A 224 10.88 7.26 12.02
CA SER A 224 12.21 6.81 11.58
C SER A 224 12.78 7.61 10.41
N SER A 225 12.07 8.64 9.94
CA SER A 225 12.54 9.54 8.88
C SER A 225 12.69 10.95 9.45
N THR A 226 13.91 11.35 9.77
CA THR A 226 14.26 12.76 9.82
C THR A 226 14.25 13.26 8.38
N GLU A 227 13.28 14.12 8.04
CA GLU A 227 13.23 14.87 6.78
C GLU A 227 12.93 14.02 5.53
N THR A 228 11.64 13.85 5.24
CA THR A 228 11.02 14.23 3.94
C THR A 228 9.58 13.74 3.93
N THR A 229 8.65 14.67 3.74
CA THR A 229 7.22 14.43 3.48
C THR A 229 7.05 13.89 2.06
N PHE A 230 7.40 12.62 1.82
CA PHE A 230 6.95 11.93 0.62
C PHE A 230 5.55 11.38 0.86
N ASP A 231 4.67 11.60 -0.12
CA ASP A 231 3.26 11.19 -0.17
C ASP A 231 3.10 9.66 -0.35
N TYR A 232 3.98 8.90 0.31
CA TYR A 232 3.93 7.47 0.38
C TYR A 232 2.90 7.10 1.44
N ASN A 233 1.79 6.50 1.00
CA ASN A 233 0.83 5.84 1.87
C ASN A 233 1.08 4.34 1.75
N PRO A 234 1.94 3.72 2.59
CA PRO A 234 2.34 2.32 2.45
C PRO A 234 1.16 1.35 2.65
N PHE A 235 -0.04 1.84 2.94
CA PHE A 235 -1.15 1.06 3.46
C PHE A 235 -2.41 1.33 2.66
N LYS A 236 -2.46 0.72 1.47
CA LYS A 236 -3.74 0.44 0.81
C LYS A 236 -4.09 -1.01 1.15
N VAL A 237 -5.22 -1.19 1.83
CA VAL A 237 -5.83 -2.51 1.97
C VAL A 237 -6.83 -2.70 0.82
N PRO A 238 -6.96 -3.91 0.24
CA PRO A 238 -7.77 -4.15 -0.94
C PRO A 238 -9.25 -4.41 -0.60
N PHE A 239 -9.74 -3.90 0.54
CA PHE A 239 -11.10 -4.12 1.00
C PHE A 239 -11.94 -2.86 0.88
N THR A 240 -13.21 -3.03 0.54
CA THR A 240 -14.24 -2.00 0.61
C THR A 240 -14.91 -2.00 1.98
N TYR A 241 -15.53 -0.88 2.37
CA TYR A 241 -16.38 -0.86 3.58
C TYR A 241 -17.51 -1.89 3.48
N SER A 242 -18.14 -2.04 2.31
CA SER A 242 -19.18 -3.06 2.11
C SER A 242 -18.67 -4.46 2.43
N GLU A 243 -17.47 -4.84 1.97
CA GLU A 243 -16.89 -6.14 2.31
C GLU A 243 -16.62 -6.27 3.81
N VAL A 244 -16.01 -5.25 4.43
CA VAL A 244 -15.70 -5.22 5.86
C VAL A 244 -16.96 -5.37 6.71
N LEU A 245 -18.03 -4.67 6.33
CA LEU A 245 -19.29 -4.65 7.06
C LEU A 245 -20.13 -5.92 6.85
N THR A 246 -20.07 -6.53 5.66
CA THR A 246 -20.81 -7.76 5.34
C THR A 246 -20.37 -8.97 6.16
N ILE A 247 -19.13 -8.98 6.68
CA ILE A 247 -18.57 -10.14 7.38
C ILE A 247 -19.18 -10.35 8.77
N GLY A 248 -19.66 -9.30 9.44
CA GLY A 248 -20.27 -9.41 10.78
C GLY A 248 -19.34 -9.95 11.87
N SER A 249 -18.03 -10.04 11.61
CA SER A 249 -17.02 -10.56 12.55
C SER A 249 -15.89 -9.54 12.73
N SER A 250 -15.37 -9.45 13.95
CA SER A 250 -14.25 -8.58 14.27
C SER A 250 -12.88 -9.18 13.91
N LYS A 251 -12.83 -10.33 13.22
CA LYS A 251 -11.58 -11.05 12.93
C LYS A 251 -11.08 -10.75 11.51
N HIS A 252 -9.83 -10.28 11.40
CA HIS A 252 -9.10 -10.10 10.14
C HIS A 252 -9.12 -11.34 9.23
N PHE A 253 -9.08 -12.51 9.84
CA PHE A 253 -9.08 -13.78 9.10
C PHE A 253 -10.38 -13.99 8.30
N ASP A 254 -11.54 -13.67 8.88
CA ASP A 254 -12.83 -13.84 8.23
C ASP A 254 -12.96 -12.89 7.01
N LEU A 255 -12.38 -11.69 7.12
CA LEU A 255 -12.24 -10.74 6.03
C LEU A 255 -11.37 -11.25 4.89
N LEU A 256 -10.20 -11.80 5.21
CA LEU A 256 -9.33 -12.42 4.20
C LEU A 256 -9.99 -13.61 3.52
N LYS A 257 -10.68 -14.45 4.30
CA LYS A 257 -11.41 -15.63 3.83
C LYS A 257 -12.51 -15.25 2.84
N ASN A 258 -13.29 -14.22 3.15
CA ASN A 258 -14.36 -13.75 2.29
C ASN A 258 -13.81 -13.15 0.98
N HIS A 259 -12.83 -12.26 1.09
CA HIS A 259 -12.27 -11.54 -0.06
C HIS A 259 -11.45 -12.44 -1.00
N TYR A 260 -10.53 -13.25 -0.45
CA TYR A 260 -9.62 -14.07 -1.26
C TYR A 260 -10.11 -15.49 -1.55
N LYS A 261 -11.31 -15.84 -1.09
CA LYS A 261 -11.95 -17.17 -1.27
C LYS A 261 -10.91 -18.28 -1.14
N GLN A 262 -10.73 -19.16 -2.11
CA GLN A 262 -9.91 -20.39 -1.99
C GLN A 262 -8.44 -20.23 -1.54
N LYS A 263 -7.83 -19.03 -1.62
CA LYS A 263 -6.42 -18.81 -1.23
C LYS A 263 -6.13 -18.86 0.28
N HIS A 264 -7.09 -18.64 1.17
CA HIS A 264 -6.85 -18.59 2.62
C HIS A 264 -6.55 -19.98 3.24
N ARG A 265 -7.22 -21.05 2.78
CA ARG A 265 -7.14 -22.40 3.38
C ARG A 265 -5.73 -22.98 3.43
N TYR A 266 -4.89 -22.63 2.46
CA TYR A 266 -3.51 -23.12 2.40
C TYR A 266 -2.58 -22.34 3.33
N LEU A 267 -2.81 -21.03 3.49
CA LEU A 267 -2.01 -20.17 4.35
C LEU A 267 -2.32 -20.35 5.85
N GLU A 268 -3.54 -20.73 6.23
CA GLU A 268 -3.89 -21.10 7.62
C GLU A 268 -2.97 -22.14 8.23
N ARG A 269 -2.49 -23.08 7.42
CA ARG A 269 -1.58 -24.13 7.88
C ARG A 269 -0.14 -23.65 8.00
N LYS A 270 0.19 -22.48 7.43
CA LYS A 270 1.56 -21.96 7.31
C LYS A 270 1.85 -20.75 8.18
N ILE A 271 0.85 -19.92 8.47
CA ILE A 271 1.01 -18.68 9.24
C ILE A 271 -0.06 -18.57 10.33
N ASN A 272 0.34 -18.00 11.47
CA ASN A 272 -0.59 -17.59 12.51
C ASN A 272 -1.09 -16.17 12.24
N TYR A 273 -2.32 -16.06 11.73
CA TYR A 273 -2.98 -14.79 11.40
C TYR A 273 -3.07 -13.81 12.57
N ASN A 274 -3.16 -14.29 13.82
CA ASN A 274 -3.28 -13.44 15.00
C ASN A 274 -1.95 -12.77 15.40
N LYS A 275 -0.82 -13.31 14.93
CA LYS A 275 0.50 -12.69 15.16
C LYS A 275 0.79 -11.56 14.18
N LEU A 276 0.01 -11.45 13.11
CA LEU A 276 0.19 -10.52 12.01
C LEU A 276 -0.95 -9.51 11.96
N SER A 277 -0.61 -8.26 11.65
CA SER A 277 -1.58 -7.27 11.19
C SER A 277 -2.16 -7.67 9.83
N LEU A 278 -3.30 -7.09 9.44
CA LEU A 278 -3.98 -7.52 8.23
C LEU A 278 -3.15 -7.32 6.97
N TRP A 279 -2.47 -6.17 6.86
CA TRP A 279 -1.62 -5.89 5.71
C TRP A 279 -0.41 -6.84 5.65
N GLU A 280 0.16 -7.25 6.79
CA GLU A 280 1.22 -8.27 6.82
C GLU A 280 0.70 -9.60 6.32
N ASN A 281 -0.51 -9.99 6.74
CA ASN A 281 -1.15 -11.20 6.24
C ASN A 281 -1.29 -11.15 4.71
N ILE A 282 -1.78 -10.05 4.13
CA ILE A 282 -1.88 -9.87 2.67
C ILE A 282 -0.50 -10.02 1.99
N ASN A 283 0.54 -9.42 2.56
CA ASN A 283 1.88 -9.48 2.00
C ASN A 283 2.45 -10.90 2.02
N PHE A 284 2.27 -11.64 3.12
CA PHE A 284 2.65 -13.06 3.17
C PHE A 284 1.81 -13.91 2.22
N MET A 285 0.50 -13.64 2.08
CA MET A 285 -0.35 -14.31 1.08
C MET A 285 0.14 -14.10 -0.35
N ASN A 286 0.63 -12.90 -0.66
CA ASN A 286 1.17 -12.57 -1.99
C ASN A 286 2.57 -13.10 -2.22
N LEU A 287 3.38 -13.24 -1.16
CA LEU A 287 4.74 -13.78 -1.20
C LEU A 287 4.75 -15.31 -1.36
N GLU A 288 3.85 -16.01 -0.67
CA GLU A 288 3.79 -17.49 -0.63
C GLU A 288 3.90 -18.15 -2.02
N PRO A 289 3.12 -17.77 -3.05
CA PRO A 289 3.20 -18.42 -4.36
C PRO A 289 4.42 -18.01 -5.19
N LYS A 290 5.33 -17.19 -4.65
CA LYS A 290 6.50 -16.66 -5.35
C LYS A 290 7.81 -17.31 -4.91
N VAL A 291 7.85 -17.90 -3.73
CA VAL A 291 9.05 -18.50 -3.14
C VAL A 291 8.86 -20.00 -2.92
N ALA A 292 9.96 -20.72 -2.72
CA ALA A 292 9.86 -22.13 -2.31
C ALA A 292 9.29 -22.22 -0.89
N GLU A 293 8.53 -23.28 -0.60
CA GLU A 293 7.85 -23.44 0.69
C GLU A 293 8.79 -23.36 1.91
N LYS A 294 9.94 -24.06 1.84
CA LYS A 294 10.96 -24.00 2.90
C LYS A 294 11.48 -22.57 3.15
N ASP A 295 11.55 -21.77 2.09
CA ASP A 295 12.07 -20.41 2.17
C ASP A 295 10.97 -19.44 2.63
N PHE A 296 9.70 -19.69 2.29
CA PHE A 296 8.56 -18.98 2.87
C PHE A 296 8.58 -19.04 4.41
N TYR A 297 8.73 -20.24 4.99
CA TYR A 297 8.81 -20.40 6.44
C TYR A 297 10.00 -19.66 7.06
N ARG A 298 11.15 -19.65 6.38
CA ARG A 298 12.33 -18.90 6.83
C ARG A 298 12.06 -17.39 6.86
N ILE A 299 11.44 -16.86 5.81
CA ILE A 299 11.09 -15.44 5.73
C ILE A 299 10.08 -15.10 6.83
N TYR A 300 9.03 -15.90 6.99
CA TYR A 300 8.01 -15.70 8.02
C TYR A 300 8.59 -15.69 9.44
N ASN A 301 9.43 -16.69 9.77
CA ASN A 301 10.04 -16.78 11.09
C ASN A 301 11.07 -15.67 11.33
N ASP A 302 11.91 -15.31 10.33
CA ASP A 302 12.85 -14.20 10.45
C ASP A 302 12.11 -12.87 10.64
N PHE A 303 10.99 -12.67 9.93
CA PHE A 303 10.12 -11.52 10.09
C PHE A 303 9.54 -11.41 11.51
N LEU A 304 8.95 -12.49 12.04
CA LEU A 304 8.39 -12.47 13.39
C LEU A 304 9.45 -12.14 14.45
N GLY A 305 10.66 -12.67 14.30
CA GLY A 305 11.76 -12.39 15.23
C GLY A 305 12.38 -10.99 15.08
N ASN A 306 12.19 -10.33 13.93
CA ASN A 306 12.94 -9.11 13.60
C ASN A 306 12.08 -7.99 12.98
N ARG A 307 10.78 -7.99 13.27
CA ARG A 307 9.77 -7.10 12.67
C ARG A 307 10.17 -5.63 12.60
N LYS A 308 10.77 -5.08 13.67
CA LYS A 308 11.21 -3.67 13.71
C LYS A 308 12.25 -3.33 12.63
N ASN A 309 13.21 -4.24 12.39
CA ASN A 309 14.27 -4.02 11.41
C ASN A 309 13.71 -4.08 9.98
N TYR A 310 12.70 -4.93 9.72
CA TYR A 310 12.03 -4.94 8.42
C TYR A 310 11.42 -3.58 8.10
N TYR A 311 10.71 -2.96 9.06
CA TYR A 311 10.15 -1.63 8.85
C TYR A 311 11.22 -0.57 8.61
N ALA A 312 12.32 -0.60 9.35
CA ALA A 312 13.45 0.31 9.11
C ALA A 312 14.06 0.14 7.71
N ILE A 313 14.08 -1.08 7.17
CA ILE A 313 14.56 -1.34 5.81
C ILE A 313 13.53 -0.92 4.77
N PHE A 314 12.23 -1.11 5.00
CA PHE A 314 11.17 -0.69 4.07
C PHE A 314 11.25 0.80 3.75
N ASN A 315 11.65 1.63 4.71
CA ASN A 315 11.84 3.07 4.50
C ASN A 315 13.04 3.40 3.60
N LYS A 316 14.00 2.48 3.48
CA LYS A 316 15.22 2.64 2.67
C LYS A 316 15.05 2.09 1.25
N ILE A 317 14.16 1.12 1.06
CA ILE A 317 13.86 0.54 -0.25
C ILE A 317 12.98 1.54 -1.01
N ILE A 318 13.48 2.08 -2.12
CA ILE A 318 12.82 3.12 -2.94
C ILE A 318 11.83 2.45 -3.90
N TRP A 319 11.05 1.49 -3.41
CA TRP A 319 10.01 0.84 -4.20
C TRP A 319 8.67 1.55 -4.00
N HIS A 320 8.53 2.69 -4.67
CA HIS A 320 7.29 3.46 -4.72
C HIS A 320 6.23 2.77 -5.60
N ASN A 321 5.65 1.67 -5.12
CA ASN A 321 4.50 1.07 -5.79
C ASN A 321 3.25 1.15 -4.90
N ASN A 322 2.33 2.04 -5.30
CA ASN A 322 1.01 2.17 -4.69
C ASN A 322 0.10 0.95 -4.90
N ASN A 323 0.60 -0.11 -5.57
CA ASN A 323 -0.12 -1.35 -5.80
C ASN A 323 0.08 -2.33 -4.64
N VAL A 324 -1.00 -2.58 -3.90
CA VAL A 324 -1.08 -3.54 -2.77
C VAL A 324 -0.54 -4.92 -3.12
N ASN A 325 -0.77 -5.39 -4.35
CA ASN A 325 -0.32 -6.70 -4.80
C ASN A 325 1.19 -6.79 -5.04
N ARG A 326 1.91 -5.67 -4.91
CA ARG A 326 3.36 -5.57 -5.12
C ARG A 326 4.12 -5.19 -3.84
N GLN A 327 3.42 -4.90 -2.74
CA GLN A 327 4.06 -4.55 -1.47
C GLN A 327 4.86 -5.72 -0.86
N PHE A 328 4.53 -6.96 -1.24
CA PHE A 328 5.23 -8.15 -0.73
C PHE A 328 6.71 -8.17 -1.13
N VAL A 329 7.06 -7.43 -2.19
CA VAL A 329 8.43 -7.27 -2.67
C VAL A 329 9.29 -6.66 -1.58
N SER A 330 8.81 -5.64 -0.86
CA SER A 330 9.54 -5.04 0.24
C SER A 330 9.89 -6.07 1.33
N PHE A 331 8.98 -7.00 1.66
CA PHE A 331 9.25 -8.09 2.61
C PHE A 331 10.35 -9.01 2.12
N TYR A 332 10.26 -9.42 0.87
CA TYR A 332 11.25 -10.28 0.23
C TYR A 332 12.63 -9.63 0.16
N LEU A 333 12.71 -8.37 -0.30
CA LEU A 333 13.96 -7.63 -0.40
C LEU A 333 14.57 -7.35 0.99
N ALA A 334 13.75 -6.99 1.98
CA ALA A 334 14.23 -6.78 3.34
C ALA A 334 14.78 -8.07 3.97
N TYR A 335 14.15 -9.22 3.70
CA TYR A 335 14.71 -10.51 4.10
C TYR A 335 16.08 -10.75 3.49
N LEU A 336 16.22 -10.58 2.17
CA LEU A 336 17.50 -10.77 1.47
C LEU A 336 18.58 -9.82 1.97
N TYR A 337 18.24 -8.54 2.08
CA TYR A 337 19.11 -7.51 2.64
C TYR A 337 19.64 -7.93 4.01
N ARG A 338 18.75 -8.39 4.90
CA ARG A 338 19.14 -8.89 6.24
C ARG A 338 20.05 -10.11 6.18
N GLN A 339 19.87 -11.02 5.22
CA GLN A 339 20.78 -12.18 5.10
C GLN A 339 22.15 -11.78 4.56
N ILE A 340 22.24 -10.75 3.71
CA ILE A 340 23.49 -10.24 3.15
C ILE A 340 24.25 -9.43 4.20
N ILE A 341 23.59 -8.48 4.87
CA ILE A 341 24.25 -7.54 5.78
C ILE A 341 24.86 -8.22 7.01
N LYS A 342 24.32 -9.36 7.45
CA LYS A 342 24.90 -10.19 8.53
C LYS A 342 26.36 -10.56 8.28
N ASN A 343 26.80 -10.56 7.02
CA ASN A 343 28.14 -10.98 6.61
C ASN A 343 28.99 -9.80 6.11
N VAL A 344 28.54 -8.55 6.26
CA VAL A 344 29.26 -7.34 5.84
C VAL A 344 29.98 -6.72 7.04
N LYS A 345 31.24 -6.29 6.86
CA LYS A 345 32.03 -5.65 7.93
C LYS A 345 31.59 -4.18 8.18
N PRO A 346 31.65 -3.66 9.42
CA PRO A 346 31.04 -2.38 9.82
C PRO A 346 31.61 -1.12 9.14
N ASN A 347 32.84 -1.16 8.64
CA ASN A 347 33.59 0.07 8.32
C ASN A 347 33.15 0.78 7.03
N ASN A 348 32.21 0.23 6.25
CA ASN A 348 31.76 0.80 4.96
C ASN A 348 30.21 0.82 4.84
N GLU A 349 29.49 0.83 5.96
CA GLU A 349 28.05 0.52 6.00
C GLU A 349 27.18 1.36 5.06
N GLN A 350 27.31 2.69 5.04
CA GLN A 350 26.32 3.55 4.37
C GLN A 350 26.33 3.45 2.84
N PHE A 351 27.52 3.46 2.21
CA PHE A 351 27.66 3.30 0.76
C PHE A 351 27.34 1.87 0.29
N ILE A 352 27.65 0.86 1.11
CA ILE A 352 27.32 -0.53 0.81
C ILE A 352 25.80 -0.78 0.90
N VAL A 353 25.10 -0.12 1.82
CA VAL A 353 23.64 -0.27 1.98
C VAL A 353 22.89 0.11 0.70
N SER A 354 23.19 1.28 0.12
CA SER A 354 22.46 1.77 -1.07
C SER A 354 22.70 0.89 -2.29
N GLN A 355 23.95 0.44 -2.51
CA GLN A 355 24.28 -0.48 -3.60
C GLN A 355 23.57 -1.84 -3.45
N ILE A 356 23.55 -2.42 -2.26
CA ILE A 356 22.86 -3.70 -2.03
C ILE A 356 21.36 -3.56 -2.32
N ILE A 357 20.73 -2.46 -1.88
CA ILE A 357 19.30 -2.23 -2.11
C ILE A 357 19.02 -2.10 -3.62
N SER A 358 19.81 -1.29 -4.34
CA SER A 358 19.66 -1.11 -5.79
C SER A 358 19.79 -2.46 -6.54
N SER A 359 20.86 -3.22 -6.29
CA SER A 359 21.06 -4.52 -6.93
C SER A 359 19.95 -5.53 -6.58
N LEU A 360 19.40 -5.48 -5.37
CA LEU A 360 18.27 -6.33 -4.96
C LEU A 360 16.98 -5.98 -5.72
N GLU A 361 16.71 -4.69 -5.94
CA GLU A 361 15.59 -4.21 -6.74
C GLU A 361 15.75 -4.60 -8.22
N ASP A 362 16.94 -4.40 -8.79
CA ASP A 362 17.27 -4.76 -10.16
C ASP A 362 17.12 -6.26 -10.41
N ILE A 363 17.66 -7.10 -9.51
CA ILE A 363 17.48 -8.55 -9.59
C ILE A 363 15.99 -8.90 -9.57
N TYR A 364 15.19 -8.34 -8.66
CA TYR A 364 13.78 -8.66 -8.61
C TYR A 364 13.05 -8.31 -9.92
N GLU A 365 13.31 -7.14 -10.50
CA GLU A 365 12.73 -6.76 -11.79
C GLU A 365 13.20 -7.67 -12.93
N GLN A 366 14.46 -8.09 -12.93
CA GLN A 366 14.97 -9.04 -13.92
C GLN A 366 14.29 -10.42 -13.79
N PHE A 367 14.12 -10.94 -12.57
CA PHE A 367 13.37 -12.19 -12.32
C PHE A 367 11.92 -12.09 -12.83
N LYS A 368 11.28 -10.94 -12.64
CA LYS A 368 9.93 -10.65 -13.13
C LYS A 368 9.88 -10.60 -14.65
N ILE A 369 10.81 -9.90 -15.31
CA ILE A 369 10.93 -9.88 -16.78
C ILE A 369 11.09 -11.30 -17.31
N LEU A 370 11.96 -12.11 -16.69
CA LEU A 370 12.23 -13.48 -17.10
C LEU A 370 11.10 -14.46 -16.74
N LYS A 371 10.16 -14.07 -15.86
CA LYS A 371 9.11 -14.92 -15.29
C LYS A 371 9.65 -16.16 -14.55
N VAL A 372 10.83 -16.04 -13.94
CA VAL A 372 11.48 -17.14 -13.21
C VAL A 372 10.80 -17.36 -11.87
N LYS A 373 10.50 -18.62 -11.55
CA LYS A 373 9.96 -19.05 -10.26
C LYS A 373 10.60 -20.38 -9.83
N PRO A 374 10.80 -20.62 -8.52
CA PRO A 374 10.59 -19.67 -7.40
C PRO A 374 11.67 -18.58 -7.34
N LEU A 375 11.38 -17.48 -6.64
CA LEU A 375 12.32 -16.40 -6.35
C LEU A 375 13.45 -16.91 -5.42
N PRO A 376 14.71 -16.52 -5.67
CA PRO A 376 15.86 -17.04 -4.94
C PRO A 376 16.00 -16.42 -3.53
N CYS A 377 15.96 -17.26 -2.51
CA CYS A 377 16.07 -16.81 -1.11
C CYS A 377 17.46 -17.06 -0.48
N ASN A 378 18.40 -17.65 -1.21
CA ASN A 378 19.72 -18.04 -0.71
C ASN A 378 20.83 -17.09 -1.17
N ILE A 379 20.61 -15.79 -1.06
CA ILE A 379 21.62 -14.75 -1.36
C ILE A 379 22.13 -14.24 -0.01
N ARG A 380 23.37 -14.60 0.34
CA ARG A 380 23.94 -14.35 1.68
C ARG A 380 25.19 -13.46 1.67
N SER A 381 25.64 -13.03 0.50
CA SER A 381 26.83 -12.18 0.37
C SER A 381 26.68 -11.25 -0.83
N THR A 382 27.42 -10.14 -0.80
CA THR A 382 27.50 -9.18 -1.90
C THR A 382 28.04 -9.84 -3.17
N ASN A 383 29.09 -10.67 -3.07
CA ASN A 383 29.64 -11.38 -4.24
C ASN A 383 28.59 -12.29 -4.92
N ARG A 384 27.76 -12.98 -4.13
CA ARG A 384 26.69 -13.82 -4.68
C ARG A 384 25.56 -12.99 -5.29
N LEU A 385 25.27 -11.83 -4.71
CA LEU A 385 24.31 -10.86 -5.26
C LEU A 385 24.78 -10.38 -6.65
N HIS A 386 26.00 -9.87 -6.74
CA HIS A 386 26.57 -9.37 -8.01
C HIS A 386 26.64 -10.46 -9.08
N LYS A 387 27.07 -11.67 -8.72
CA LYS A 387 27.10 -12.79 -9.68
C LYS A 387 25.70 -13.10 -10.22
N LEU A 388 24.69 -13.15 -9.34
CA LEU A 388 23.32 -13.42 -9.74
C LEU A 388 22.75 -12.29 -10.61
N GLU A 389 23.05 -11.03 -10.27
CA GLU A 389 22.66 -9.85 -11.05
C GLU A 389 23.22 -9.93 -12.47
N GLN A 390 24.51 -10.20 -12.64
CA GLN A 390 25.13 -10.35 -13.96
C GLN A 390 24.50 -11.50 -14.77
N GLU A 391 24.29 -12.66 -14.14
CA GLU A 391 23.61 -13.81 -14.77
C GLU A 391 22.18 -13.46 -15.21
N MET A 392 21.46 -12.64 -14.45
CA MET A 392 20.08 -12.25 -14.77
C MET A 392 20.04 -11.16 -15.86
N ILE A 393 20.96 -10.19 -15.85
CA ILE A 393 21.14 -9.20 -16.93
C ILE A 393 21.41 -9.92 -18.24
N GLU A 394 22.34 -10.89 -18.25
CA GLU A 394 22.64 -11.68 -19.45
C GLU A 394 21.38 -12.37 -19.99
N LYS A 395 20.61 -13.02 -19.11
CA LYS A 395 19.35 -13.68 -19.51
C LYS A 395 18.29 -12.71 -19.99
N VAL A 396 18.14 -11.54 -19.36
CA VAL A 396 17.18 -10.50 -19.79
C VAL A 396 17.55 -9.98 -21.17
N ASN A 397 18.84 -9.67 -21.38
CA ASN A 397 19.35 -9.26 -22.68
C ASN A 397 19.04 -10.35 -23.71
N LEU A 398 19.46 -11.60 -23.49
CA LEU A 398 19.17 -12.72 -24.38
C LEU A 398 17.66 -12.83 -24.70
N LYS A 399 16.79 -12.69 -23.71
CA LYS A 399 15.33 -12.72 -23.91
C LYS A 399 14.82 -11.56 -24.76
N TRP A 400 15.27 -10.34 -24.49
CA TRP A 400 14.92 -9.16 -25.29
C TRP A 400 15.32 -9.37 -26.75
N TRP A 401 16.53 -9.87 -27.00
CA TRP A 401 17.02 -10.13 -28.35
C TRP A 401 16.31 -11.28 -29.05
N HIS A 402 15.98 -12.36 -28.32
CA HIS A 402 15.10 -13.41 -28.82
C HIS A 402 13.73 -12.86 -29.27
N GLN A 403 13.15 -11.94 -28.49
CA GLN A 403 11.81 -11.39 -28.76
C GLN A 403 11.83 -10.32 -29.87
N GLN A 404 12.88 -9.51 -29.95
CA GLN A 404 13.02 -8.42 -30.92
C GLN A 404 13.56 -8.90 -32.27
N ILE A 405 14.45 -9.90 -32.29
CA ILE A 405 15.17 -10.32 -33.51
C ILE A 405 14.93 -11.81 -33.86
N GLY A 406 14.29 -12.61 -33.00
CA GLY A 406 13.96 -14.01 -33.32
C GLY A 406 15.19 -14.95 -33.39
N VAL A 407 16.30 -14.59 -32.74
CA VAL A 407 17.60 -15.27 -32.90
C VAL A 407 17.78 -16.37 -31.87
N ASN A 408 18.17 -17.59 -32.27
CA ASN A 408 18.69 -18.57 -31.33
C ASN A 408 20.16 -18.22 -30.99
N PRO A 409 20.50 -17.90 -29.73
CA PRO A 409 21.77 -17.28 -29.34
C PRO A 409 22.96 -18.23 -29.44
N ASN A 410 22.71 -19.54 -29.50
CA ASN A 410 23.72 -20.57 -29.70
C ASN A 410 23.81 -21.02 -31.16
N LYS A 411 22.92 -20.55 -32.04
CA LYS A 411 23.02 -20.82 -33.46
C LYS A 411 24.21 -20.02 -34.02
N PRO A 412 25.06 -20.63 -34.86
CA PRO A 412 26.09 -19.89 -35.57
C PRO A 412 25.48 -18.70 -36.32
N LEU A 413 26.04 -17.52 -36.10
CA LEU A 413 25.60 -16.26 -36.72
C LEU A 413 25.86 -16.26 -38.22
N CYS A 414 27.00 -16.81 -38.64
CA CYS A 414 27.37 -16.88 -40.05
C CYS A 414 27.02 -18.26 -40.62
N ASN A 415 25.99 -18.32 -41.47
CA ASN A 415 25.71 -19.51 -42.29
C ASN A 415 26.73 -19.70 -43.43
N ASN A 416 27.59 -18.71 -43.68
CA ASN A 416 28.47 -18.65 -44.85
C ASN A 416 29.93 -18.92 -44.46
N GLN A 417 30.17 -20.09 -43.86
CA GLN A 417 31.51 -20.55 -43.44
C GLN A 417 32.56 -20.43 -44.55
N ASN A 418 32.14 -20.57 -45.82
CA ASN A 418 33.01 -20.46 -46.98
C ASN A 418 33.71 -19.09 -47.10
N LYS A 419 33.07 -17.98 -46.70
CA LYS A 419 33.66 -16.64 -46.81
C LYS A 419 34.81 -16.41 -45.83
N TRP A 420 34.75 -17.05 -44.67
CA TRP A 420 35.74 -16.91 -43.59
C TRP A 420 36.58 -18.18 -43.40
N LYS A 421 36.46 -19.14 -44.31
CA LYS A 421 37.08 -20.47 -44.22
C LYS A 421 38.59 -20.37 -43.99
N PHE A 422 39.26 -19.52 -44.78
CA PHE A 422 40.70 -19.28 -44.64
C PHE A 422 41.09 -18.82 -43.22
N LEU A 423 40.40 -17.82 -42.66
CA LEU A 423 40.70 -17.36 -41.29
C LEU A 423 40.40 -18.43 -40.25
N LEU A 424 39.31 -19.20 -40.41
CA LEU A 424 38.96 -20.28 -39.49
C LEU A 424 39.98 -21.43 -39.52
N GLU A 425 40.48 -21.79 -40.70
CA GLU A 425 41.55 -22.79 -40.88
C GLU A 425 42.86 -22.28 -40.26
N LYS A 426 43.21 -21.03 -40.56
CA LYS A 426 44.43 -20.40 -40.02
C LYS A 426 44.42 -20.26 -38.50
N ILE A 427 43.27 -19.90 -37.91
CA ILE A 427 43.10 -19.88 -36.44
C ILE A 427 43.28 -21.28 -35.85
N ARG A 428 42.80 -22.33 -36.53
CA ARG A 428 42.95 -23.72 -36.07
C ARG A 428 44.40 -24.21 -36.13
N GLU A 429 45.15 -23.78 -37.13
CA GLU A 429 46.55 -24.17 -37.35
C GLU A 429 47.54 -23.30 -36.57
N SER A 430 47.08 -22.18 -36.01
CA SER A 430 47.90 -21.25 -35.26
C SER A 430 48.15 -21.70 -33.83
N GLU A 431 49.34 -21.38 -33.30
CA GLU A 431 49.65 -21.47 -31.87
C GLU A 431 49.10 -20.28 -31.06
N LEU A 432 48.55 -19.25 -31.74
CA LEU A 432 47.97 -18.09 -31.08
C LEU A 432 46.67 -18.48 -30.35
N ALA A 433 46.49 -17.97 -29.13
CA ALA A 433 45.28 -18.19 -28.34
C ALA A 433 44.10 -17.34 -28.85
N ILE A 434 43.54 -17.72 -30.01
CA ILE A 434 42.46 -17.01 -30.69
C ILE A 434 41.14 -17.80 -30.58
N THR A 435 40.06 -17.12 -30.19
CA THR A 435 38.71 -17.70 -30.10
C THR A 435 37.73 -16.96 -31.00
N PRO A 436 37.25 -17.58 -32.10
CA PRO A 436 36.21 -17.00 -32.94
C PRO A 436 34.87 -16.81 -32.19
N LEU A 437 34.26 -15.63 -32.33
CA LEU A 437 32.95 -15.32 -31.74
C LEU A 437 31.84 -15.60 -32.76
N LEU A 438 31.48 -16.87 -32.89
CA LEU A 438 30.61 -17.37 -33.97
C LEU A 438 29.12 -17.35 -33.62
N THR A 439 28.77 -17.14 -32.36
CA THR A 439 27.38 -17.15 -31.87
C THR A 439 27.06 -15.82 -31.21
N TYR A 440 25.76 -15.50 -31.13
CA TYR A 440 25.34 -14.26 -30.45
C TYR A 440 25.77 -14.26 -28.98
N ARG A 441 25.65 -15.41 -28.30
CA ARG A 441 26.08 -15.55 -26.90
C ARG A 441 27.56 -15.22 -26.74
N GLN A 442 28.42 -15.66 -27.65
CA GLN A 442 29.85 -15.35 -27.60
C GLN A 442 30.12 -13.84 -27.75
N LEU A 443 29.39 -13.11 -28.61
CA LEU A 443 29.52 -11.66 -28.73
C LEU A 443 29.07 -10.91 -27.46
N VAL A 444 28.01 -11.40 -26.80
CA VAL A 444 27.53 -10.83 -25.53
C VAL A 444 28.54 -11.05 -24.42
N ASN A 445 29.03 -12.29 -24.27
CA ASN A 445 29.99 -12.64 -23.24
C ASN A 445 31.30 -11.86 -23.40
N GLU A 446 31.80 -11.72 -24.63
CA GLU A 446 32.98 -10.89 -24.90
C GLU A 446 32.73 -9.44 -24.49
N GLY A 447 31.58 -8.86 -24.86
CA GLY A 447 31.26 -7.49 -24.48
C GLY A 447 31.14 -7.28 -22.96
N GLN A 448 30.69 -8.29 -22.22
CA GLN A 448 30.65 -8.26 -20.75
C GLN A 448 32.04 -8.41 -20.12
N GLU A 449 32.84 -9.36 -20.60
CA GLU A 449 34.18 -9.65 -20.06
C GLU A 449 35.18 -8.54 -20.38
N GLN A 450 35.11 -7.96 -21.58
CA GLN A 450 36.00 -6.89 -22.03
C GLN A 450 35.43 -5.49 -21.80
N HIS A 451 34.16 -5.34 -21.42
CA HIS A 451 33.46 -4.05 -21.38
C HIS A 451 33.48 -3.29 -22.73
N ASN A 452 33.50 -4.03 -23.83
CA ASN A 452 33.44 -3.51 -25.20
C ASN A 452 32.01 -3.68 -25.75
N CYS A 453 31.54 -2.78 -26.62
CA CYS A 453 30.18 -2.84 -27.20
C CYS A 453 30.03 -3.92 -28.32
N VAL A 454 30.59 -5.11 -28.12
CA VAL A 454 30.76 -6.16 -29.16
C VAL A 454 29.42 -6.73 -29.63
N ALA A 455 28.42 -6.81 -28.76
CA ALA A 455 27.09 -7.31 -29.12
C ALA A 455 26.38 -6.44 -30.19
N ALA A 456 26.75 -5.16 -30.33
CA ALA A 456 26.19 -4.26 -31.35
C ALA A 456 26.54 -4.69 -32.79
N TYR A 457 27.62 -5.48 -32.97
CA TYR A 457 28.08 -5.96 -34.27
C TYR A 457 27.32 -7.20 -34.76
N TYR A 458 26.32 -7.68 -34.01
CA TYR A 458 25.50 -8.83 -34.36
C TYR A 458 25.04 -8.83 -35.82
N ASN A 459 24.46 -7.73 -36.30
CA ASN A 459 23.96 -7.65 -37.68
C ASN A 459 25.08 -7.75 -38.71
N LEU A 460 26.28 -7.23 -38.42
CA LEU A 460 27.41 -7.32 -39.34
C LEU A 460 27.96 -8.75 -39.40
N VAL A 461 28.07 -9.43 -38.26
CA VAL A 461 28.53 -10.82 -38.19
C VAL A 461 27.52 -11.77 -38.83
N MET A 462 26.24 -11.61 -38.54
CA MET A 462 25.16 -12.44 -39.08
C MET A 462 25.11 -12.42 -40.62
N HIS A 463 25.25 -11.23 -41.22
CA HIS A 463 25.27 -11.06 -42.67
C HIS A 463 26.65 -11.35 -43.29
N GLY A 464 27.60 -11.87 -42.52
CA GLY A 464 28.95 -12.18 -42.98
C GLY A 464 29.73 -10.95 -43.44
N LYS A 465 29.38 -9.75 -42.97
CA LYS A 465 30.09 -8.49 -43.27
C LYS A 465 31.31 -8.29 -42.36
N ALA A 466 31.26 -8.84 -41.14
CA ALA A 466 32.35 -8.83 -40.18
C ALA A 466 32.63 -10.24 -39.64
N PHE A 467 33.87 -10.45 -39.20
CA PHE A 467 34.33 -11.60 -38.45
C PHE A 467 35.00 -11.10 -37.18
N ILE A 468 34.59 -11.59 -36.01
CA ILE A 468 35.07 -11.09 -34.72
C ILE A 468 35.68 -12.26 -33.94
N PHE A 469 36.82 -12.03 -33.31
CA PHE A 469 37.49 -13.00 -32.43
C PHE A 469 38.12 -12.32 -31.21
N ASP A 470 38.23 -13.09 -30.13
CA ASP A 470 39.04 -12.78 -28.93
C ASP A 470 40.46 -13.30 -29.15
N TYR A 471 41.46 -12.50 -28.77
CA TYR A 471 42.86 -12.89 -28.73
C TYR A 471 43.44 -12.68 -27.33
N LYS A 472 44.03 -13.73 -26.76
CA LYS A 472 44.72 -13.67 -25.46
C LYS A 472 46.22 -13.61 -25.70
N HIS A 473 46.83 -12.48 -25.35
CA HIS A 473 48.27 -12.28 -25.49
C HIS A 473 49.03 -12.90 -24.32
N ASN A 474 50.31 -13.22 -24.55
CA ASN A 474 51.16 -13.91 -23.57
C ASN A 474 51.42 -13.08 -22.30
N ASN A 475 51.27 -11.76 -22.36
CA ASN A 475 51.36 -10.88 -21.19
C ASN A 475 50.10 -10.89 -20.30
N GLY A 476 49.06 -11.66 -20.68
CA GLY A 476 47.78 -11.73 -19.97
C GLY A 476 46.71 -10.76 -20.48
N ASP A 477 47.05 -9.84 -21.38
CA ASP A 477 46.08 -8.93 -21.99
C ASP A 477 45.17 -9.66 -22.98
N ARG A 478 43.95 -9.14 -23.14
CA ARG A 478 42.95 -9.65 -24.07
C ARG A 478 42.55 -8.55 -25.05
N TYR A 479 42.30 -8.96 -26.29
CA TYR A 479 41.97 -8.07 -27.39
C TYR A 479 40.75 -8.60 -28.13
N THR A 480 39.75 -7.75 -28.33
CA THR A 480 38.64 -8.00 -29.26
C THR A 480 39.01 -7.45 -30.63
N VAL A 481 38.93 -8.28 -31.66
CA VAL A 481 39.35 -7.92 -33.03
C VAL A 481 38.18 -8.06 -34.00
N GLU A 482 37.91 -7.03 -34.81
CA GLU A 482 37.00 -7.12 -35.96
C GLU A 482 37.77 -7.12 -37.27
N VAL A 483 37.47 -8.11 -38.11
CA VAL A 483 37.97 -8.23 -39.47
C VAL A 483 36.80 -8.08 -40.46
N GLN A 484 37.03 -7.32 -41.54
CA GLN A 484 36.12 -7.23 -42.67
C GLN A 484 36.82 -7.69 -43.96
N LEU A 485 36.06 -8.25 -44.90
CA LEU A 485 36.55 -8.57 -46.23
C LEU A 485 36.29 -7.38 -47.16
N LYS A 486 37.33 -6.63 -47.53
CA LYS A 486 37.23 -5.51 -48.49
C LYS A 486 38.04 -5.84 -49.74
N ARG A 487 37.42 -5.74 -50.93
CA ARG A 487 38.06 -6.01 -52.24
C ARG A 487 38.83 -7.36 -52.28
N LYS A 488 38.23 -8.42 -51.72
CA LYS A 488 38.80 -9.78 -51.58
C LYS A 488 39.96 -9.95 -50.58
N ASN A 489 40.34 -8.91 -49.84
CA ASN A 489 41.38 -8.99 -48.81
C ASN A 489 40.77 -8.85 -47.42
N TYR A 490 41.29 -9.61 -46.45
CA TYR A 490 40.97 -9.44 -45.04
C TYR A 490 41.63 -8.17 -44.52
N GLN A 491 40.88 -7.38 -43.76
CA GLN A 491 41.38 -6.17 -43.13
C GLN A 491 40.84 -6.09 -41.72
N ILE A 492 41.73 -5.86 -40.76
CA ILE A 492 41.35 -5.46 -39.41
C ILE A 492 40.77 -4.05 -39.50
N VAL A 493 39.56 -3.89 -38.96
CA VAL A 493 38.87 -2.59 -38.91
C VAL A 493 38.93 -1.97 -37.52
N GLN A 494 38.98 -2.82 -36.49
CA GLN A 494 39.17 -2.39 -35.10
C GLN A 494 39.88 -3.49 -34.29
N ILE A 495 40.66 -3.04 -33.31
CA ILE A 495 41.24 -3.86 -32.24
C ILE A 495 41.09 -3.04 -30.96
N TYR A 496 40.50 -3.62 -29.92
CA TYR A 496 40.38 -2.99 -28.61
C TYR A 496 40.81 -3.91 -27.49
N LYS A 497 41.45 -3.34 -26.46
CA LYS A 497 41.64 -3.98 -25.16
C LYS A 497 40.36 -3.87 -24.32
N THR A 498 40.42 -4.37 -23.09
CA THR A 498 39.39 -4.14 -22.06
C THR A 498 39.10 -2.65 -21.88
N TYR A 499 37.82 -2.29 -21.70
CA TYR A 499 37.31 -0.93 -21.55
C TYR A 499 37.51 -0.01 -22.77
N ASN A 500 37.48 -0.57 -23.98
CA ASN A 500 37.74 0.13 -25.25
C ASN A 500 39.11 0.84 -25.29
N ASN A 501 40.08 0.37 -24.52
CA ASN A 501 41.43 0.90 -24.53
C ASN A 501 42.14 0.59 -25.85
N ASN A 502 43.07 1.46 -26.24
CA ASN A 502 43.86 1.28 -27.46
C ASN A 502 44.73 0.01 -27.38
N PRO A 503 44.92 -0.70 -28.51
CA PRO A 503 45.78 -1.87 -28.58
C PRO A 503 47.26 -1.47 -28.55
N ASP A 504 48.14 -2.40 -28.17
CA ASP A 504 49.58 -2.20 -28.30
C ASP A 504 49.99 -2.35 -29.77
N GLN A 505 50.91 -1.49 -30.23
CA GLN A 505 51.35 -1.48 -31.64
C GLN A 505 51.93 -2.83 -32.09
N GLU A 506 52.61 -3.54 -31.20
CA GLU A 506 53.15 -4.89 -31.48
C GLU A 506 52.03 -5.90 -31.78
N VAL A 507 50.92 -5.83 -31.06
CA VAL A 507 49.77 -6.71 -31.25
C VAL A 507 49.05 -6.35 -32.55
N VAL A 508 48.94 -5.06 -32.87
CA VAL A 508 48.40 -4.62 -34.17
C VAL A 508 49.24 -5.19 -35.32
N ALA A 509 50.57 -5.11 -35.25
CA ALA A 509 51.46 -5.64 -36.28
C ALA A 509 51.36 -7.17 -36.40
N LEU A 510 51.37 -7.89 -35.27
CA LEU A 510 51.24 -9.34 -35.21
C LEU A 510 49.93 -9.81 -35.86
N LEU A 511 48.79 -9.24 -35.44
CA LEU A 511 47.48 -9.65 -35.92
C LEU A 511 47.25 -9.23 -37.38
N SER A 512 47.80 -8.09 -37.80
CA SER A 512 47.73 -7.65 -39.21
C SER A 512 48.47 -8.64 -40.11
N LYS A 513 49.68 -9.07 -39.72
CA LYS A 513 50.44 -10.11 -40.43
C LYS A 513 49.65 -11.42 -40.45
N PHE A 514 49.11 -11.82 -39.30
CA PHE A 514 48.31 -13.04 -39.16
C PHE A 514 47.08 -13.08 -40.07
N ILE A 515 46.41 -11.96 -40.36
CA ILE A 515 45.24 -12.00 -41.25
C ILE A 515 45.59 -11.93 -42.75
N THR A 516 46.82 -11.55 -43.11
CA THR A 516 47.25 -11.35 -44.51
C THR A 516 48.21 -12.40 -45.05
N GLU A 517 49.15 -12.89 -44.23
CA GLU A 517 50.23 -13.84 -44.60
C GLU A 517 50.00 -15.18 -43.93
#